data_AF-A0A0D6N6J0-F1
#
_entry.id   AF-A0A0D6N6J0-F1
#
_cell.length_a   1.000
_cell.length_b   1.000
_cell.length_c   1.000
_cell.angle_alpha   90.00
_cell.angle_beta   90.00
_cell.angle_gamma   90.00
#
_symmetry.space_group_name_H-M   'P 1'
#
loop_
_entity.id
_entity.type
_entity.pdbx_description
1 polymer ?
#
loop_
_entity_poly.entity_id
_entity_poly.type
_entity_poly.pdbx_seq_one_letter_code
_entity_poly.pdbx_strand_id
1 'polypeptide(L)'
;MPKANALSITQRRCVLTGIMAAPLLAITPAGAAAQLGDAPLFASHQRFQAAYSAVRTMSNQPEPTGNTPEADVCEARFDALVLEECDRLEELAAIPALTPQGQRLKAEIILALLPERLRTSEMDGETQLVLSLARDLVRGNAA
;
A
#
# COMPACT_ATOMS: atom_id res chain seq x y z
N MET A 1 -17.42 -14.46 25.82
CA MET A 1 -17.82 -14.63 24.40
C MET A 1 -16.75 -13.97 23.53
N PRO A 2 -15.98 -14.69 22.69
CA PRO A 2 -15.01 -14.06 21.80
C PRO A 2 -15.55 -14.04 20.35
N LYS A 3 -15.93 -12.86 19.85
CA LYS A 3 -16.26 -12.63 18.42
C LYS A 3 -15.33 -11.63 17.71
N ALA A 4 -14.45 -10.94 18.44
CA ALA A 4 -13.61 -9.88 17.88
C ALA A 4 -12.42 -10.38 17.03
N ASN A 5 -11.94 -11.61 17.21
CA ASN A 5 -10.76 -12.12 16.49
C ASN A 5 -11.06 -12.63 15.07
N ALA A 6 -12.32 -12.88 14.70
CA ALA A 6 -12.65 -13.47 13.40
C ALA A 6 -12.63 -12.44 12.25
N LEU A 7 -12.97 -11.18 12.55
CA LEU A 7 -13.03 -10.12 11.53
C LEU A 7 -11.64 -9.57 11.19
N SER A 8 -10.75 -9.46 12.19
CA SER A 8 -9.36 -9.02 12.01
C SER A 8 -8.52 -9.94 11.13
N ILE A 9 -8.78 -11.25 11.15
CA ILE A 9 -8.07 -12.24 10.32
C ILE A 9 -8.62 -12.27 8.89
N THR A 10 -9.92 -12.07 8.73
CA THR A 10 -10.59 -12.16 7.41
C THR A 10 -10.30 -10.93 6.54
N GLN A 11 -10.28 -9.74 7.14
CA GLN A 11 -10.05 -8.49 6.39
C GLN A 11 -8.59 -8.33 5.94
N ARG A 12 -7.62 -8.86 6.71
CA ARG A 12 -6.20 -8.89 6.33
C ARG A 12 -5.91 -9.83 5.15
N ARG A 13 -6.72 -10.86 4.94
CA ARG A 13 -6.55 -11.81 3.82
C ARG A 13 -7.02 -11.24 2.49
N CYS A 14 -7.95 -10.30 2.48
CA CYS A 14 -8.40 -9.65 1.23
C CYS A 14 -7.30 -8.80 0.57
N VAL A 15 -6.39 -8.22 1.36
CA VAL A 15 -5.29 -7.37 0.84
C VAL A 15 -4.24 -8.18 0.06
N LEU A 16 -4.08 -9.48 0.37
CA LEU A 16 -3.07 -10.32 -0.29
C LEU A 16 -3.50 -10.88 -1.64
N THR A 17 -4.80 -11.02 -1.91
CA THR A 17 -5.30 -11.62 -3.15
C THR A 17 -5.33 -10.65 -4.33
N GLY A 18 -5.29 -9.34 -4.10
CA GLY A 18 -5.35 -8.32 -5.16
C GLY A 18 -4.02 -8.10 -5.89
N ILE A 19 -2.89 -8.46 -5.30
CA ILE A 19 -1.56 -8.09 -5.82
C ILE A 19 -1.05 -9.07 -6.90
N MET A 20 -1.66 -10.27 -7.05
CA MET A 20 -1.10 -11.34 -7.90
C MET A 20 -1.70 -11.45 -9.31
N ALA A 21 -2.52 -10.49 -9.75
CA ALA A 21 -3.17 -10.55 -11.07
C ALA A 21 -2.73 -9.40 -11.98
N ALA A 22 -1.44 -9.32 -12.30
CA ALA A 22 -0.96 -8.49 -13.41
C ALA A 22 -0.20 -9.38 -14.41
N PRO A 23 -0.76 -9.65 -15.60
CA PRO A 23 -0.03 -10.35 -16.65
C PRO A 23 1.12 -9.46 -17.13
N LEU A 24 2.35 -9.90 -16.89
CA LEU A 24 3.49 -9.51 -17.70
C LEU A 24 3.17 -9.92 -19.15
N LEU A 25 3.32 -8.98 -20.09
CA LEU A 25 3.27 -9.09 -21.56
C LEU A 25 2.00 -8.52 -22.23
N ALA A 26 2.10 -7.27 -22.68
CA ALA A 26 1.63 -6.87 -24.01
C ALA A 26 2.30 -5.54 -24.40
N ILE A 27 3.34 -5.61 -25.23
CA ILE A 27 3.91 -4.44 -25.92
C ILE A 27 3.05 -4.22 -27.16
N THR A 28 2.24 -3.15 -27.18
CA THR A 28 1.62 -2.63 -28.39
C THR A 28 2.04 -1.17 -28.59
N PRO A 29 2.67 -0.81 -29.72
CA PRO A 29 2.94 0.58 -30.05
C PRO A 29 1.77 1.10 -30.89
N ALA A 30 0.89 1.90 -30.30
CA ALA A 30 -0.09 2.68 -31.04
C ALA A 30 -0.17 4.08 -30.42
N GLY A 31 0.26 5.06 -31.23
CA GLY A 31 0.67 6.36 -30.76
C GLY A 31 -0.42 7.34 -30.38
N ALA A 32 -0.04 8.26 -29.50
CA ALA A 32 -0.32 9.67 -29.57
C ALA A 32 0.68 10.35 -28.63
N ALA A 33 1.27 11.46 -29.06
CA ALA A 33 2.30 12.17 -28.33
C ALA A 33 1.82 12.61 -26.94
N ALA A 34 2.36 11.98 -25.91
CA ALA A 34 2.65 12.61 -24.64
C ALA A 34 3.89 11.91 -24.09
N GLN A 35 4.93 12.67 -23.75
CA GLN A 35 5.92 12.22 -22.79
C GLN A 35 5.18 12.04 -21.45
N LEU A 36 4.43 10.95 -21.30
CA LEU A 36 3.79 10.58 -20.05
C LEU A 36 4.86 9.94 -19.19
N GLY A 37 5.65 10.78 -18.53
CA GLY A 37 6.45 10.36 -17.39
C GLY A 37 5.56 9.99 -16.20
N ASP A 38 6.18 9.82 -15.04
CA ASP A 38 5.52 9.33 -13.83
C ASP A 38 4.71 10.40 -13.06
N ALA A 39 4.30 11.50 -13.71
CA ALA A 39 3.53 12.56 -13.05
C ALA A 39 2.23 12.07 -12.37
N PRO A 40 1.41 11.20 -13.01
CA PRO A 40 0.24 10.61 -12.36
C PRO A 40 0.61 9.72 -11.17
N LEU A 41 1.73 8.99 -11.25
CA LEU A 41 2.24 8.15 -10.17
C LEU A 41 2.62 9.02 -8.96
N PHE A 42 3.35 10.12 -9.16
CA PHE A 42 3.74 11.03 -8.08
C PHE A 42 2.53 11.71 -7.44
N ALA A 43 1.55 12.15 -8.24
CA ALA A 43 0.32 12.74 -7.73
C ALA A 43 -0.53 11.73 -6.94
N SER A 44 -0.59 10.47 -7.39
CA SER A 44 -1.25 9.40 -6.64
C SER A 44 -0.50 9.08 -5.35
N HIS A 45 0.83 9.06 -5.38
CA HIS A 45 1.66 8.83 -4.19
C HIS A 45 1.45 9.89 -3.12
N GLN A 46 1.32 11.17 -3.50
CA GLN A 46 1.01 12.24 -2.53
C GLN A 46 -0.33 12.02 -1.82
N ARG A 47 -1.36 11.58 -2.57
CA ARG A 47 -2.68 11.26 -2.00
C ARG A 47 -2.61 10.06 -1.06
N PHE A 48 -1.90 9.00 -1.48
CA PHE A 48 -1.62 7.86 -0.62
C PHE A 48 -0.87 8.26 0.67
N GLN A 49 0.18 9.08 0.55
CA GLN A 49 0.97 9.53 1.70
C GLN A 49 0.13 10.32 2.70
N ALA A 50 -0.79 11.16 2.23
CA ALA A 50 -1.73 11.88 3.08
C ALA A 50 -2.62 10.91 3.88
N ALA A 51 -3.27 9.95 3.20
CA ALA A 51 -4.11 8.94 3.86
C ALA A 51 -3.31 8.07 4.84
N TYR A 52 -2.14 7.56 4.42
CA TYR A 52 -1.23 6.78 5.26
C TYR A 52 -0.81 7.53 6.53
N SER A 53 -0.46 8.82 6.40
CA SER A 53 -0.09 9.65 7.54
C SER A 53 -1.27 9.93 8.47
N ALA A 54 -2.50 10.05 7.94
CA ALA A 54 -3.70 10.26 8.74
C ALA A 54 -4.04 9.02 9.58
N VAL A 55 -3.95 7.81 9.00
CA VAL A 55 -4.12 6.55 9.73
C VAL A 55 -3.11 6.43 10.85
N ARG A 56 -1.81 6.68 10.59
CA ARG A 56 -0.77 6.60 11.61
C ARG A 56 -0.93 7.68 12.69
N THR A 57 -1.35 8.88 12.32
CA THR A 57 -1.65 9.94 13.30
C THR A 57 -2.77 9.54 14.24
N MET A 58 -3.85 8.98 13.70
CA MET A 58 -4.99 8.52 14.50
C MET A 58 -4.65 7.29 15.35
N SER A 59 -3.88 6.34 14.82
CA SER A 59 -3.42 5.17 15.57
C SER A 59 -2.52 5.51 16.77
N ASN A 60 -1.85 6.67 16.74
CA ASN A 60 -1.02 7.15 17.83
C ASN A 60 -1.79 7.99 18.86
N GLN A 61 -3.07 8.29 18.62
CA GLN A 61 -3.90 8.98 19.58
C GLN A 61 -4.29 8.02 20.72
N PRO A 62 -4.38 8.50 21.97
CA PRO A 62 -4.84 7.68 23.07
C PRO A 62 -6.28 7.20 22.80
N GLU A 63 -6.51 5.90 22.99
CA GLU A 63 -7.84 5.33 22.80
C GLU A 63 -8.84 5.97 23.76
N PRO A 64 -10.02 6.40 23.28
CA PRO A 64 -11.09 6.87 24.14
C PRO A 64 -11.58 5.75 25.06
N THR A 65 -12.19 6.11 26.18
CA THR A 65 -12.74 5.12 27.12
C THR A 65 -13.79 4.27 26.41
N GLY A 66 -13.60 2.96 26.42
CA GLY A 66 -14.48 2.02 25.72
C GLY A 66 -15.94 2.08 26.20
N ASN A 67 -16.87 1.78 25.29
CA ASN A 67 -18.33 1.85 25.47
C ASN A 67 -18.90 3.27 25.61
N THR A 68 -18.19 4.27 25.09
CA THR A 68 -18.72 5.63 24.93
C THR A 68 -19.11 5.85 23.47
N PRO A 69 -20.16 6.65 23.17
CA PRO A 69 -20.48 7.03 21.80
C PRO A 69 -19.28 7.66 21.05
N GLU A 70 -18.41 8.34 21.80
CA GLU A 70 -17.16 8.91 21.30
C GLU A 70 -16.17 7.84 20.84
N ALA A 71 -16.13 6.67 21.50
CA ALA A 71 -15.32 5.53 21.07
C ALA A 71 -15.83 4.93 19.76
N ASP A 72 -17.15 4.77 19.61
CA ASP A 72 -17.75 4.24 18.38
C ASP A 72 -17.52 5.18 17.18
N VAL A 73 -17.63 6.49 17.39
CA VAL A 73 -17.31 7.50 16.36
C VAL A 73 -15.83 7.50 16.00
N CYS A 74 -14.95 7.31 17.00
CA CYS A 74 -13.51 7.20 16.78
C CYS A 74 -13.17 5.95 15.96
N GLU A 75 -13.73 4.78 16.31
CA GLU A 75 -13.52 3.52 15.60
C GLU A 75 -14.02 3.61 14.15
N ALA A 76 -15.26 4.09 13.93
CA ALA A 76 -15.82 4.27 12.59
C ALA A 76 -14.98 5.21 11.70
N ARG A 77 -14.42 6.27 12.30
CA ARG A 77 -13.52 7.19 11.59
C ARG A 77 -12.18 6.54 11.27
N PHE A 78 -11.64 5.73 12.17
CA PHE A 78 -10.42 4.98 11.92
C PHE A 78 -10.60 3.98 10.77
N ASP A 79 -11.70 3.23 10.79
CA ASP A 79 -12.05 2.29 9.72
C ASP A 79 -12.17 2.98 8.35
N ALA A 80 -12.81 4.16 8.30
CA ALA A 80 -12.92 4.94 7.08
C ALA A 80 -11.54 5.37 6.54
N LEU A 81 -10.62 5.78 7.40
CA LEU A 81 -9.26 6.16 7.00
C LEU A 81 -8.45 4.95 6.51
N VAL A 82 -8.62 3.78 7.14
CA VAL A 82 -7.96 2.54 6.70
C VAL A 82 -8.48 2.08 5.34
N LEU A 83 -9.79 2.19 5.09
CA LEU A 83 -10.37 1.92 3.78
C LEU A 83 -9.81 2.89 2.72
N GLU A 84 -9.74 4.18 3.03
CA GLU A 84 -9.14 5.16 2.13
C GLU A 84 -7.65 4.85 1.85
N GLU A 85 -6.86 4.48 2.86
CA GLU A 85 -5.46 4.05 2.66
C GLU A 85 -5.37 2.87 1.67
N CYS A 86 -6.27 1.88 1.80
CA CYS A 86 -6.33 0.73 0.90
C CYS A 86 -6.69 1.14 -0.53
N ASP A 87 -7.75 1.92 -0.71
CA ASP A 87 -8.21 2.38 -2.03
C ASP A 87 -7.11 3.17 -2.75
N ARG A 88 -6.41 4.06 -2.02
CA ARG A 88 -5.29 4.84 -2.59
C ARG A 88 -4.09 3.97 -2.94
N LEU A 89 -3.81 2.94 -2.14
CA LEU A 89 -2.74 2.00 -2.44
C LEU A 89 -3.05 1.16 -3.69
N GLU A 90 -4.31 0.74 -3.87
CA GLU A 90 -4.78 0.04 -5.07
C GLU A 90 -4.67 0.92 -6.31
N GLU A 91 -5.14 2.18 -6.24
CA GLU A 91 -4.96 3.18 -7.31
C GLU A 91 -3.48 3.34 -7.69
N LEU A 92 -2.60 3.43 -6.68
CA LEU A 92 -1.16 3.59 -6.89
C LEU A 92 -0.50 2.35 -7.50
N ALA A 93 -0.94 1.16 -7.09
CA ALA A 93 -0.46 -0.10 -7.62
C ALA A 93 -0.78 -0.23 -9.12
N ALA A 94 -1.97 0.20 -9.54
CA ALA A 94 -2.44 0.16 -10.93
C ALA A 94 -1.68 1.09 -11.89
N ILE A 95 -1.08 2.18 -11.40
CA ILE A 95 -0.33 3.12 -12.24
C ILE A 95 1.07 2.53 -12.56
N PRO A 96 1.45 2.31 -13.82
CA PRO A 96 2.78 1.80 -14.16
C PRO A 96 3.87 2.83 -13.83
N ALA A 97 5.05 2.35 -13.41
CA ALA A 97 6.23 3.17 -13.24
C ALA A 97 7.10 3.09 -14.50
N LEU A 98 7.19 4.19 -15.24
CA LEU A 98 7.82 4.26 -16.56
C LEU A 98 9.25 4.81 -16.50
N THR A 99 9.62 5.49 -15.41
CA THR A 99 10.97 6.02 -15.19
C THR A 99 11.71 5.30 -14.07
N PRO A 100 13.05 5.34 -14.03
CA PRO A 100 13.84 4.81 -12.90
C PRO A 100 13.42 5.43 -11.56
N GLN A 101 12.99 6.69 -11.56
CA GLN A 101 12.52 7.37 -10.35
C GLN A 101 11.17 6.80 -9.87
N GLY A 102 10.23 6.54 -10.77
CA GLY A 102 8.96 5.90 -10.42
C GLY A 102 9.14 4.46 -9.95
N GLN A 103 10.08 3.72 -10.56
CA GLN A 103 10.40 2.36 -10.14
C GLN A 103 10.98 2.33 -8.73
N ARG A 104 11.91 3.27 -8.45
CA ARG A 104 12.45 3.47 -7.09
C ARG A 104 11.36 3.84 -6.10
N LEU A 105 10.45 4.74 -6.45
CA LEU A 105 9.33 5.11 -5.58
C LEU A 105 8.48 3.90 -5.21
N LYS A 106 8.09 3.07 -6.19
CA LYS A 106 7.34 1.84 -5.92
C LYS A 106 8.13 0.88 -5.02
N ALA A 107 9.43 0.75 -5.25
CA ALA A 107 10.29 -0.07 -4.42
C ALA A 107 10.36 0.44 -2.96
N GLU A 108 10.45 1.76 -2.75
CA GLU A 108 10.42 2.36 -1.40
C GLU A 108 9.10 2.06 -0.67
N ILE A 109 7.97 2.14 -1.37
CA ILE A 109 6.65 1.82 -0.79
C ILE A 109 6.54 0.34 -0.43
N ILE A 110 6.99 -0.55 -1.33
CA ILE A 110 7.05 -2.00 -1.08
C ILE A 110 7.87 -2.28 0.18
N LEU A 111 9.05 -1.67 0.32
CA LEU A 111 9.92 -1.87 1.47
C LEU A 111 9.38 -1.26 2.76
N ALA A 112 8.56 -0.22 2.68
CA ALA A 112 7.90 0.35 3.84
C ALA A 112 6.72 -0.53 4.33
N LEU A 113 5.91 -1.05 3.41
CA LEU A 113 4.65 -1.71 3.74
C LEU A 113 4.76 -3.23 3.96
N LEU A 114 5.52 -3.95 3.13
CA LEU A 114 5.56 -5.41 3.18
C LEU A 114 6.19 -5.95 4.46
N PRO A 115 7.34 -5.46 4.94
CA PRO A 115 7.94 -5.97 6.17
C PRO A 115 7.02 -5.81 7.38
N GLU A 116 6.25 -4.71 7.45
CA GLU A 116 5.28 -4.48 8.52
C GLU A 116 4.11 -5.47 8.44
N ARG A 117 3.57 -5.70 7.24
CA ARG A 117 2.42 -6.59 7.01
C ARG A 117 2.76 -8.09 7.10
N LEU A 118 4.04 -8.43 6.95
CA LEU A 118 4.54 -9.82 7.00
C LEU A 118 5.10 -10.23 8.37
N ARG A 119 5.15 -9.35 9.38
CA ARG A 119 5.68 -9.71 10.72
C ARG A 119 4.94 -10.89 11.37
N THR A 120 3.74 -11.21 10.91
CA THR A 120 2.86 -12.25 11.45
C THR A 120 2.73 -13.48 10.54
N SER A 121 3.46 -13.57 9.42
CA SER A 121 3.33 -14.65 8.44
C SER A 121 4.68 -15.13 7.92
N GLU A 122 4.80 -16.42 7.60
CA GLU A 122 6.00 -16.95 6.94
C GLU A 122 6.13 -16.35 5.53
N MET A 123 7.32 -15.86 5.22
CA MET A 123 7.59 -15.15 3.98
C MET A 123 7.96 -16.13 2.88
N ASP A 124 7.10 -16.28 1.88
CA ASP A 124 7.34 -17.14 0.72
C ASP A 124 8.48 -16.64 -0.18
N GLY A 125 8.95 -17.52 -1.08
CA GLY A 125 10.09 -17.23 -1.96
C GLY A 125 9.82 -16.09 -2.95
N GLU A 126 8.58 -15.91 -3.40
CA GLU A 126 8.19 -14.84 -4.32
C GLU A 126 8.25 -13.47 -3.63
N THR A 127 7.74 -13.40 -2.41
CA THR A 127 7.82 -12.22 -1.56
C THR A 127 9.26 -11.85 -1.24
N GLN A 128 10.11 -12.84 -0.95
CA GLN A 128 11.55 -12.62 -0.77
C GLN A 128 12.21 -12.04 -2.02
N LEU A 129 11.85 -12.55 -3.20
CA LEU A 129 12.36 -12.05 -4.48
C LEU A 129 11.93 -10.60 -4.73
N VAL A 130 10.65 -10.28 -4.51
CA VAL A 130 10.12 -8.91 -4.64
C VAL A 130 10.85 -7.95 -3.71
N LEU A 131 11.09 -8.34 -2.45
CA LEU A 131 11.84 -7.52 -1.50
C LEU A 131 13.32 -7.37 -1.89
N SER A 132 13.94 -8.41 -2.44
CA SER A 132 15.32 -8.31 -2.94
C SER A 132 15.40 -7.33 -4.10
N LEU A 133 14.52 -7.47 -5.10
CA LEU A 133 14.46 -6.58 -6.26
C LEU A 133 14.18 -5.14 -5.85
N ALA A 134 13.28 -4.93 -4.89
CA ALA A 134 12.99 -3.59 -4.37
C ALA A 134 14.22 -2.97 -3.70
N ARG A 135 14.98 -3.74 -2.91
CA ARG A 135 16.25 -3.24 -2.33
C ARG A 135 17.26 -2.88 -3.40
N ASP A 136 17.37 -3.68 -4.45
CA ASP A 136 18.31 -3.44 -5.55
C ASP A 136 17.94 -2.18 -6.33
N LEU A 137 16.65 -1.95 -6.60
CA LEU A 137 16.16 -0.73 -7.26
C LEU A 137 16.40 0.54 -6.43
N VAL A 138 16.29 0.45 -5.10
CA VAL A 138 16.60 1.58 -4.22
C VAL A 138 18.11 1.85 -4.14
N ARG A 139 18.94 0.80 -4.15
CA ARG A 139 20.41 0.91 -4.06
C ARG A 139 21.07 1.32 -5.39
N GLY A 140 20.60 0.79 -6.52
CA GLY A 140 21.21 0.97 -7.84
C GLY A 140 21.14 2.40 -8.38
N ASN A 141 20.22 3.21 -7.88
CA ASN A 141 20.08 4.63 -8.24
C ASN A 141 20.76 5.58 -7.22
N ALA A 142 21.59 5.05 -6.31
CA ALA A 142 22.37 5.84 -5.34
C ALA A 142 23.86 5.99 -5.73
N ALA A 143 24.23 5.56 -6.94
CA ALA A 143 25.58 5.66 -7.51
C ALA A 143 25.67 6.72 -8.61
#